data_AF-A0A151BXM9-F1
#
_entry.id   AF-A0A151BXM9-F1
#
_cell.length_a   1.000
_cell.length_b   1.000
_cell.length_c   1.000
_cell.angle_alpha   90.00
_cell.angle_beta   90.00
_cell.angle_gamma   90.00
#
_symmetry.space_group_name_H-M   'P 1'
#
loop_
_entity.id
_entity.type
_entity.pdbx_description
1 polymer ?
#
loop_
_entity_poly.entity_id
_entity_poly.type
_entity_poly.pdbx_seq_one_letter_code
_entity_poly.pdbx_strand_id
1 'polypeptide(L)'
;MSTREHKALKAEYAAQEKLDAEQIKNRRKEAKQEPAKVNWAESPEKKNRVYKIVAGVIMIFALVSACGEDGDKATTASPSASTPEVGKATATSPSASTPEVGKATTASPSASTSEFGKATSKPVTPRADPTNAQVVKAFQSYVDERATSGVLLAKSVTGVKFDGGTVTVTADPSPTVLELSPYKMPRGLAELFGTPIAFDNEEGVWLRRVVKRVKVVSPIGTNLGSATAEEIHHMGTGK
;
A
#
# COMPACT_ATOMS: atom_id res chain seq x y z
N MET A 1 -31.37 -16.51 -49.60
CA MET A 1 -31.45 -17.16 -48.28
C MET A 1 -32.89 -17.56 -47.99
N SER A 2 -33.11 -18.81 -47.62
CA SER A 2 -34.40 -19.39 -47.24
C SER A 2 -34.63 -19.30 -45.73
N THR A 3 -35.88 -19.23 -45.28
CA THR A 3 -36.27 -19.26 -43.86
C THR A 3 -35.78 -20.52 -43.13
N ARG A 4 -35.47 -21.61 -43.86
CA ARG A 4 -34.87 -22.83 -43.32
C ARG A 4 -33.38 -22.63 -42.96
N GLU A 5 -32.62 -21.92 -43.78
CA GLU A 5 -31.19 -21.65 -43.57
C GLU A 5 -30.97 -20.75 -42.36
N HIS A 6 -31.78 -19.69 -42.22
CA HIS A 6 -31.74 -18.81 -41.04
C HIS A 6 -32.13 -19.54 -39.74
N LYS A 7 -32.94 -20.61 -39.82
CA LYS A 7 -33.26 -21.46 -38.66
C LYS A 7 -32.12 -22.41 -38.30
N ALA A 8 -31.34 -22.90 -39.28
CA ALA A 8 -30.14 -23.71 -39.05
C ALA A 8 -29.04 -22.89 -38.37
N LEU A 9 -28.66 -21.74 -38.95
CA LEU A 9 -27.63 -20.84 -38.41
C LEU A 9 -27.92 -20.41 -36.96
N LYS A 10 -29.19 -20.14 -36.62
CA LYS A 10 -29.59 -19.80 -35.25
C LYS A 10 -29.50 -20.99 -34.28
N ALA A 11 -29.65 -22.22 -34.76
CA ALA A 11 -29.47 -23.43 -33.95
C ALA A 11 -27.98 -23.72 -33.69
N GLU A 12 -27.11 -23.51 -34.68
CA GLU A 12 -25.66 -23.64 -34.54
C GLU A 12 -25.09 -22.62 -33.55
N TYR A 13 -25.48 -21.35 -33.66
CA TYR A 13 -25.06 -20.31 -32.70
C TYR A 13 -25.50 -20.64 -31.26
N ALA A 14 -26.72 -21.13 -31.08
CA ALA A 14 -27.25 -21.56 -29.78
C ALA A 14 -26.66 -22.90 -29.25
N ALA A 15 -25.88 -23.62 -30.07
CA ALA A 15 -25.06 -24.76 -29.65
C ALA A 15 -23.66 -24.29 -29.25
N GLN A 16 -23.05 -23.39 -30.04
CA GLN A 16 -21.77 -22.74 -29.76
C GLN A 16 -21.78 -22.06 -28.39
N GLU A 17 -22.78 -21.22 -28.12
CA GLU A 17 -22.94 -20.48 -26.85
C GLU A 17 -22.99 -21.40 -25.62
N LYS A 18 -23.60 -22.58 -25.75
CA LYS A 18 -23.67 -23.59 -24.66
C LYS A 18 -22.33 -24.25 -24.40
N LEU A 19 -21.57 -24.54 -25.47
CA LEU A 19 -20.24 -25.14 -25.38
C LEU A 19 -19.26 -24.17 -24.71
N ASP A 20 -19.30 -22.89 -25.10
CA ASP A 20 -18.51 -21.83 -24.47
C ASP A 20 -18.91 -21.59 -23.00
N ALA A 21 -20.22 -21.59 -22.69
CA ALA A 21 -20.70 -21.51 -21.30
C ALA A 21 -20.21 -22.70 -20.43
N GLU A 22 -20.14 -23.91 -20.98
CA GLU A 22 -19.61 -25.07 -20.27
C GLU A 22 -18.08 -25.00 -20.10
N GLN A 23 -17.35 -24.58 -21.13
CA GLN A 23 -15.90 -24.31 -21.08
C GLN A 23 -15.56 -23.28 -19.97
N ILE A 24 -16.34 -22.21 -19.85
CA ILE A 24 -16.19 -21.21 -18.77
C ILE A 24 -16.50 -21.84 -17.40
N LYS A 25 -17.56 -22.66 -17.31
CA LYS A 25 -17.95 -23.35 -16.07
C LYS A 25 -16.90 -24.35 -15.60
N ASN A 26 -16.19 -25.03 -16.52
CA ASN A 26 -15.13 -25.98 -16.20
C ASN A 26 -13.82 -25.27 -15.82
N ARG A 27 -13.37 -24.25 -16.57
CA ARG A 27 -12.22 -23.42 -16.15
C ARG A 27 -12.43 -22.74 -14.79
N ARG A 28 -13.67 -22.38 -14.45
CA ARG A 28 -14.03 -21.85 -13.11
C ARG A 28 -14.04 -22.92 -11.99
N LYS A 29 -14.06 -24.22 -12.30
CA LYS A 29 -13.79 -25.30 -11.33
C LYS A 29 -12.27 -25.49 -11.16
N GLU A 30 -11.52 -25.51 -12.24
CA GLU A 30 -10.06 -25.72 -12.25
C GLU A 30 -9.33 -24.62 -11.47
N ALA A 31 -9.65 -23.35 -11.75
CA ALA A 31 -9.14 -22.19 -11.02
C ALA A 31 -9.53 -22.16 -9.52
N LYS A 32 -10.51 -22.98 -9.08
CA LYS A 32 -10.82 -23.21 -7.66
C LYS A 32 -10.07 -24.39 -7.04
N GLN A 33 -9.48 -25.28 -7.83
CA GLN A 33 -8.71 -26.42 -7.35
C GLN A 33 -7.21 -26.14 -7.21
N GLU A 34 -6.64 -25.24 -8.02
CA GLU A 34 -5.24 -24.80 -7.84
C GLU A 34 -4.92 -24.26 -6.42
N PRO A 35 -5.65 -23.25 -5.88
CA PRO A 35 -5.34 -22.73 -4.54
C PRO A 35 -5.52 -23.78 -3.42
N ALA A 36 -6.31 -24.83 -3.65
CA ALA A 36 -6.49 -25.93 -2.70
C ALA A 36 -5.31 -26.92 -2.68
N LYS A 37 -4.51 -27.01 -3.75
CA LYS A 37 -3.35 -27.93 -3.83
C LYS A 37 -2.04 -27.32 -3.35
N VAL A 38 -1.87 -26.00 -3.47
CA VAL A 38 -0.62 -25.32 -3.08
C VAL A 38 -0.43 -25.24 -1.56
N ASN A 39 -1.52 -25.24 -0.78
CA ASN A 39 -1.49 -24.95 0.67
C ASN A 39 -1.30 -26.20 1.60
N TRP A 40 -0.80 -27.32 1.06
CA TRP A 40 -0.58 -28.57 1.82
C TRP A 40 0.87 -29.06 1.84
N ALA A 41 1.83 -28.21 1.46
CA ALA A 41 3.26 -28.56 1.36
C ALA A 41 4.20 -27.74 2.28
N GLU A 42 3.67 -27.02 3.29
CA GLU A 42 4.53 -26.40 4.31
C GLU A 42 4.97 -27.40 5.39
N SER A 43 6.28 -27.64 5.48
CA SER A 43 6.92 -28.50 6.49
C SER A 43 6.47 -28.16 7.92
N PRO A 44 6.22 -29.15 8.79
CA PRO A 44 5.78 -28.93 10.18
C PRO A 44 6.72 -28.04 11.00
N GLU A 45 8.00 -27.94 10.65
CA GLU A 45 9.01 -27.17 11.37
C GLU A 45 8.69 -25.67 11.46
N LYS A 46 8.02 -25.09 10.44
CA LYS A 46 7.67 -23.66 10.44
C LYS A 46 6.66 -23.29 11.54
N LYS A 47 5.73 -24.19 11.88
CA LYS A 47 4.64 -23.92 12.83
C LYS A 47 5.18 -23.59 14.23
N ASN A 48 6.26 -24.25 14.65
CA ASN A 48 6.91 -24.00 15.95
C ASN A 48 7.56 -22.62 16.08
N ARG A 49 7.88 -21.93 14.96
CA ARG A 49 8.44 -20.57 15.01
C ARG A 49 7.35 -19.51 15.20
N VAL A 50 6.21 -19.66 14.53
CA VAL A 50 5.05 -18.77 14.68
C VAL A 50 4.44 -18.91 16.08
N TYR A 51 4.27 -20.14 16.57
CA TYR A 51 3.65 -20.38 17.88
C TYR A 51 4.45 -19.78 19.05
N LYS A 52 5.79 -19.82 18.98
CA LYS A 52 6.67 -19.18 19.97
C LYS A 52 6.54 -17.64 20.00
N ILE A 53 6.33 -17.00 18.84
CA ILE A 53 6.13 -15.55 18.75
C ILE A 53 4.78 -15.16 19.35
N VAL A 54 3.70 -15.88 19.01
CA VAL A 54 2.35 -15.59 19.53
C VAL A 54 2.28 -15.83 21.04
N ALA A 55 2.84 -16.92 21.56
CA ALA A 55 2.84 -17.22 22.99
C ALA A 55 3.60 -16.17 23.81
N GLY A 56 4.72 -15.63 23.29
CA GLY A 56 5.49 -14.58 23.97
C GLY A 56 4.72 -13.27 24.13
N VAL A 57 3.95 -12.86 23.12
CA VAL A 57 3.16 -11.60 23.17
C VAL A 57 2.01 -11.68 24.18
N ILE A 58 1.35 -12.85 24.29
CA ILE A 58 0.23 -13.04 25.23
C ILE A 58 0.71 -12.98 26.69
N MET A 59 1.89 -13.54 27.00
CA MET A 59 2.48 -13.48 28.34
C MET A 59 2.80 -12.05 28.81
N ILE A 60 3.23 -11.17 27.90
CA ILE A 60 3.53 -9.77 28.22
C ILE A 60 2.26 -8.98 28.55
N PHE A 61 1.15 -9.25 27.84
CA PHE A 61 -0.13 -8.58 28.12
C PHE A 61 -0.76 -9.00 29.45
N ALA A 62 -0.45 -10.20 29.97
CA ALA A 62 -0.95 -10.68 31.26
C ALA A 62 -0.27 -10.02 32.48
N LEU A 63 0.94 -9.47 32.33
CA LEU A 63 1.75 -8.93 33.44
C LEU A 63 1.51 -7.45 33.75
N VAL A 64 0.69 -6.74 32.97
CA VAL A 64 0.42 -5.30 33.16
C VAL A 64 -0.91 -5.03 33.89
N SER A 65 -1.78 -6.04 34.04
CA SER A 65 -3.07 -5.93 34.75
C SER A 65 -3.02 -6.36 36.22
N ALA A 66 -1.85 -6.36 36.86
CA ALA A 66 -1.62 -6.89 38.20
C ALA A 66 -1.00 -5.86 39.18
N CYS A 67 -1.60 -4.67 39.26
CA CYS A 67 -1.43 -3.70 40.35
C CYS A 67 -2.69 -2.80 40.39
N GLY A 68 -3.54 -2.93 41.42
CA GLY A 68 -4.83 -2.21 41.43
C GLY A 68 -5.86 -2.63 42.49
N GLU A 69 -5.43 -2.97 43.70
CA GLU A 69 -6.25 -2.80 44.92
C GLU A 69 -6.62 -1.31 45.10
N ASP A 70 -7.74 -0.85 45.66
CA ASP A 70 -8.86 -1.47 46.41
C ASP A 70 -10.18 -0.72 46.12
N GLY A 71 -11.35 -1.22 46.58
CA GLY A 71 -12.48 -0.33 46.96
C GLY A 71 -13.90 -0.66 46.44
N ASP A 72 -14.62 -1.50 47.19
CA ASP A 72 -16.07 -1.44 47.49
C ASP A 72 -17.18 -1.16 46.44
N LYS A 73 -18.03 -2.20 46.29
CA LYS A 73 -19.49 -2.20 46.56
C LYS A 73 -20.50 -1.85 45.44
N ALA A 74 -21.40 -2.80 45.22
CA ALA A 74 -22.44 -2.87 44.20
C ALA A 74 -23.55 -1.80 44.21
N THR A 75 -24.20 -1.61 43.05
CA THR A 75 -25.68 -1.58 42.89
C THR A 75 -26.12 -1.70 41.42
N THR A 76 -27.26 -2.35 41.17
CA THR A 76 -27.91 -2.52 39.86
C THR A 76 -28.73 -1.30 39.45
N ALA A 77 -28.54 -0.76 38.24
CA ALA A 77 -29.52 0.12 37.58
C ALA A 77 -29.34 0.22 36.05
N SER A 78 -30.45 0.40 35.33
CA SER A 78 -30.58 0.69 33.89
C SER A 78 -32.07 1.00 33.60
N PRO A 79 -32.46 1.85 32.62
CA PRO A 79 -31.72 2.82 31.82
C PRO A 79 -32.36 4.25 31.88
N SER A 80 -32.03 5.10 30.89
CA SER A 80 -32.90 6.13 30.26
C SER A 80 -32.50 7.61 30.43
N ALA A 81 -32.99 8.41 29.49
CA ALA A 81 -32.48 9.74 29.11
C ALA A 81 -33.13 10.92 29.84
N SER A 82 -32.46 12.09 29.80
CA SER A 82 -33.07 13.37 29.39
C SER A 82 -32.04 14.49 29.13
N THR A 83 -32.37 15.38 28.19
CA THR A 83 -31.81 16.73 27.90
C THR A 83 -32.96 17.74 28.16
N PRO A 84 -32.79 19.08 28.27
CA PRO A 84 -31.60 19.94 28.10
C PRO A 84 -31.37 20.86 29.35
N GLU A 85 -30.91 22.13 29.39
CA GLU A 85 -30.52 23.18 28.41
C GLU A 85 -29.65 24.29 29.08
N VAL A 86 -29.26 25.34 28.32
CA VAL A 86 -28.75 26.70 28.68
C VAL A 86 -27.65 26.83 29.76
N GLY A 87 -26.47 27.36 29.38
CA GLY A 87 -25.32 27.45 30.29
C GLY A 87 -24.30 28.62 30.17
N LYS A 88 -24.61 29.72 29.45
CA LYS A 88 -23.83 30.99 29.41
C LYS A 88 -22.40 30.93 28.79
N ALA A 89 -22.02 31.98 28.07
CA ALA A 89 -20.74 32.06 27.35
C ALA A 89 -19.65 32.84 28.12
N THR A 90 -18.38 32.48 27.84
CA THR A 90 -17.21 33.37 27.94
C THR A 90 -16.32 33.11 26.72
N ALA A 91 -15.94 34.16 25.99
CA ALA A 91 -15.02 34.06 24.87
C ALA A 91 -13.62 34.55 25.30
N THR A 92 -12.58 33.77 25.04
CA THR A 92 -11.19 34.15 25.31
C THR A 92 -10.40 34.11 24.00
N SER A 93 -10.04 35.29 23.50
CA SER A 93 -9.26 35.43 22.27
C SER A 93 -7.75 35.39 22.55
N PRO A 94 -6.96 34.56 21.84
CA PRO A 94 -5.50 34.67 21.88
C PRO A 94 -5.06 35.86 21.01
N SER A 95 -4.77 37.00 21.64
CA SER A 95 -4.24 38.17 20.94
C SER A 95 -2.88 37.89 20.31
N ALA A 96 -2.65 38.41 19.11
CA ALA A 96 -1.32 38.49 18.55
C ALA A 96 -0.44 39.46 19.34
N SER A 97 0.86 39.17 19.40
CA SER A 97 1.91 40.06 19.91
C SER A 97 3.13 39.96 19.00
N THR A 98 3.55 41.09 18.44
CA THR A 98 4.82 41.24 17.70
C THR A 98 5.64 42.31 18.39
N PRO A 99 6.88 41.98 18.76
CA PRO A 99 8.01 42.87 18.56
C PRO A 99 9.18 42.10 17.91
N GLU A 100 10.23 42.68 17.36
CA GLU A 100 10.56 43.99 16.80
C GLU A 100 12.02 43.84 16.29
N VAL A 101 12.52 44.73 15.44
CA VAL A 101 13.85 44.67 14.82
C VAL A 101 14.99 44.59 15.85
N GLY A 102 15.88 43.60 15.70
CA GLY A 102 16.95 43.31 16.66
C GLY A 102 18.33 42.98 16.05
N LYS A 103 18.99 43.99 15.49
CA LYS A 103 20.47 44.13 15.31
C LYS A 103 21.26 43.00 14.60
N ALA A 104 21.94 43.36 13.50
CA ALA A 104 22.88 42.47 12.81
C ALA A 104 24.16 42.19 13.63
N THR A 105 24.66 40.96 13.54
CA THR A 105 26.02 40.57 13.96
C THR A 105 26.69 39.82 12.81
N THR A 106 27.73 40.39 12.23
CA THR A 106 28.52 39.77 11.16
C THR A 106 29.42 38.67 11.73
N ALA A 107 29.18 37.42 11.35
CA ALA A 107 30.09 36.30 11.58
C ALA A 107 30.67 35.84 10.22
N SER A 108 32.00 35.83 10.11
CA SER A 108 32.70 35.51 8.85
C SER A 108 32.59 34.01 8.51
N PRO A 109 32.47 33.61 7.22
CA PRO A 109 32.48 32.21 6.84
C PRO A 109 33.85 31.58 7.11
N SER A 110 33.92 30.67 8.09
CA SER A 110 35.10 29.83 8.27
C SER A 110 35.16 28.79 7.16
N ALA A 111 36.04 29.02 6.19
CA ALA A 111 36.23 28.13 5.06
C ALA A 111 36.94 26.84 5.52
N SER A 112 36.16 25.82 5.85
CA SER A 112 36.66 24.44 5.99
C SER A 112 37.13 23.93 4.62
N THR A 113 38.38 24.23 4.28
CA THR A 113 39.10 23.60 3.16
C THR A 113 39.26 22.11 3.45
N SER A 114 38.22 21.35 3.14
CA SER A 114 38.30 19.90 3.07
C SER A 114 39.29 19.54 1.97
N GLU A 115 40.37 18.86 2.34
CA GLU A 115 41.35 18.38 1.36
C GLU A 115 40.64 17.47 0.36
N PHE A 116 40.56 17.92 -0.90
CA PHE A 116 40.13 17.10 -2.02
C PHE A 116 41.23 16.07 -2.35
N GLY A 117 41.43 15.12 -1.42
CA GLY A 117 42.22 13.93 -1.63
C GLY A 117 41.72 13.26 -2.91
N LYS A 118 42.61 13.19 -3.91
CA LYS A 118 42.30 12.81 -5.28
C LYS A 118 41.57 11.46 -5.31
N ALA A 119 40.24 11.51 -5.38
CA ALA A 119 39.40 10.32 -5.36
C ALA A 119 39.67 9.52 -6.64
N THR A 120 40.51 8.49 -6.52
CA THR A 120 40.81 7.54 -7.60
C THR A 120 39.54 6.75 -7.89
N SER A 121 38.70 7.29 -8.75
CA SER A 121 37.44 6.71 -9.18
C SER A 121 37.72 5.38 -9.88
N LYS A 122 37.56 4.29 -9.12
CA LYS A 122 37.47 2.95 -9.71
C LYS A 122 36.40 2.99 -10.81
N PRO A 123 36.65 2.39 -11.99
CA PRO A 123 35.64 2.37 -13.05
C PRO A 123 34.37 1.70 -12.51
N VAL A 124 33.28 2.45 -12.46
CA VAL A 124 31.98 1.94 -12.03
C VAL A 124 31.44 1.09 -13.17
N THR A 125 31.62 -0.22 -13.06
CA THR A 125 30.99 -1.19 -13.97
C THR A 125 29.48 -0.94 -13.97
N PRO A 126 28.84 -0.66 -15.12
CA PRO A 126 27.42 -0.34 -15.15
C PRO A 126 26.57 -1.46 -14.55
N ARG A 127 25.72 -1.11 -13.57
CA ARG A 127 24.74 -2.03 -12.97
C ARG A 127 23.82 -2.54 -14.08
N ALA A 128 23.73 -3.87 -14.25
CA ALA A 128 22.84 -4.51 -15.21
C ALA A 128 21.36 -4.17 -14.92
N ASP A 129 20.48 -4.28 -15.91
CA ASP A 129 19.05 -3.97 -15.73
C ASP A 129 18.38 -4.84 -14.64
N PRO A 130 17.41 -4.28 -13.89
CA PRO A 130 16.66 -5.02 -12.89
C PRO A 130 15.82 -6.14 -13.51
N THR A 131 15.97 -7.35 -12.97
CA THR A 131 15.09 -8.48 -13.31
C THR A 131 13.69 -8.30 -12.73
N ASN A 132 12.67 -8.93 -13.33
CA ASN A 132 11.29 -8.86 -12.85
C ASN A 132 11.15 -9.22 -11.35
N ALA A 133 11.94 -10.19 -10.88
CA ALA A 133 11.96 -10.59 -9.47
C ALA A 133 12.52 -9.50 -8.54
N GLN A 134 13.53 -8.74 -8.99
CA GLN A 134 14.07 -7.60 -8.25
C GLN A 134 13.08 -6.43 -8.22
N VAL A 135 12.37 -6.15 -9.33
CA VAL A 135 11.32 -5.13 -9.38
C VAL A 135 10.19 -5.47 -8.39
N VAL A 136 9.64 -6.69 -8.47
CA VAL A 136 8.58 -7.13 -7.53
C VAL A 136 9.08 -7.08 -6.09
N LYS A 137 10.32 -7.53 -5.81
CA LYS A 137 10.90 -7.46 -4.46
C LYS A 137 11.00 -6.03 -3.94
N ALA A 138 11.50 -5.08 -4.74
CA ALA A 138 11.67 -3.69 -4.31
C ALA A 138 10.33 -3.03 -3.95
N PHE A 139 9.30 -3.21 -4.80
CA PHE A 139 7.96 -2.70 -4.52
C PHE A 139 7.28 -3.42 -3.35
N GLN A 140 7.44 -4.74 -3.22
CA GLN A 140 6.91 -5.50 -2.08
C GLN A 140 7.57 -5.08 -0.76
N SER A 141 8.90 -4.93 -0.71
CA SER A 141 9.60 -4.48 0.51
C SER A 141 9.15 -3.08 0.95
N TYR A 142 8.88 -2.16 0.01
CA TYR A 142 8.28 -0.86 0.36
C TYR A 142 6.86 -0.99 0.90
N VAL A 143 6.02 -1.85 0.31
CA VAL A 143 4.68 -2.16 0.84
C VAL A 143 4.77 -2.74 2.25
N ASP A 144 5.65 -3.71 2.49
CA ASP A 144 5.84 -4.38 3.77
C ASP A 144 6.34 -3.41 4.86
N GLU A 145 7.28 -2.52 4.50
CA GLU A 145 7.76 -1.44 5.37
C GLU A 145 6.59 -0.54 5.79
N ARG A 146 5.84 0.02 4.83
CA ARG A 146 4.71 0.91 5.11
C ARG A 146 3.59 0.21 5.90
N ALA A 147 3.32 -1.07 5.61
CA ALA A 147 2.35 -1.88 6.35
C ALA A 147 2.79 -2.12 7.80
N THR A 148 4.09 -2.30 8.03
CA THR A 148 4.72 -2.40 9.35
C THR A 148 4.66 -1.08 10.10
N SER A 149 4.90 0.05 9.42
CA SER A 149 4.68 1.41 9.95
C SER A 149 3.21 1.78 10.18
N GLY A 150 2.27 0.86 9.98
CA GLY A 150 0.85 1.08 10.28
C GLY A 150 0.02 1.75 9.18
N VAL A 151 0.59 2.03 7.99
CA VAL A 151 -0.13 2.69 6.89
C VAL A 151 -1.25 1.79 6.38
N LEU A 152 -2.50 2.10 6.72
CA LEU A 152 -3.67 1.24 6.44
C LEU A 152 -3.83 0.88 4.95
N LEU A 153 -3.51 1.82 4.05
CA LEU A 153 -3.47 1.57 2.61
C LEU A 153 -2.48 0.47 2.23
N ALA A 154 -1.27 0.46 2.80
CA ALA A 154 -0.27 -0.58 2.56
C ALA A 154 -0.67 -1.92 3.20
N LYS A 155 -1.29 -1.90 4.39
CA LYS A 155 -1.84 -3.11 5.05
C LYS A 155 -2.98 -3.76 4.26
N SER A 156 -3.57 -3.06 3.30
CA SER A 156 -4.61 -3.58 2.41
C SER A 156 -4.07 -4.24 1.13
N VAL A 157 -2.76 -4.19 0.88
CA VAL A 157 -2.15 -4.80 -0.32
C VAL A 157 -2.20 -6.33 -0.21
N THR A 158 -2.78 -6.98 -1.23
CA THR A 158 -2.90 -8.43 -1.34
C THR A 158 -1.94 -9.05 -2.35
N GLY A 159 -1.21 -8.23 -3.12
CA GLY A 159 -0.06 -8.68 -3.90
C GLY A 159 0.53 -7.63 -4.84
N VAL A 160 1.79 -7.84 -5.23
CA VAL A 160 2.53 -7.04 -6.22
C VAL A 160 2.94 -7.95 -7.39
N LYS A 161 2.76 -7.46 -8.62
CA LYS A 161 3.20 -8.12 -9.85
C LYS A 161 3.89 -7.13 -10.79
N PHE A 162 4.81 -7.62 -11.62
CA PHE A 162 5.45 -6.83 -12.67
C PHE A 162 5.37 -7.58 -13.99
N ASP A 163 4.80 -6.94 -15.01
CA ASP A 163 4.66 -7.46 -16.37
C ASP A 163 4.63 -6.30 -17.37
N GLY A 164 5.17 -6.48 -18.58
CA GLY A 164 5.13 -5.48 -19.65
C GLY A 164 5.62 -4.06 -19.27
N GLY A 165 6.59 -3.94 -18.35
CA GLY A 165 7.04 -2.64 -17.83
C GLY A 165 6.08 -1.98 -16.81
N THR A 166 4.98 -2.63 -16.45
CA THR A 166 3.97 -2.14 -15.51
C THR A 166 4.03 -2.89 -14.18
N VAL A 167 4.20 -2.16 -13.07
CA VAL A 167 3.96 -2.71 -11.73
C VAL A 167 2.46 -2.61 -11.45
N THR A 168 1.83 -3.76 -11.20
CA THR A 168 0.44 -3.85 -10.74
C THR A 168 0.41 -4.22 -9.27
N VAL A 169 -0.16 -3.34 -8.44
CA VAL A 169 -0.41 -3.56 -7.02
C VAL A 169 -1.89 -3.87 -6.84
N THR A 170 -2.22 -5.02 -6.25
CA THR A 170 -3.60 -5.35 -5.87
C THR A 170 -3.81 -4.96 -4.41
N ALA A 171 -4.81 -4.12 -4.12
CA ALA A 171 -5.11 -3.64 -2.78
C ALA A 171 -6.62 -3.66 -2.51
N ASP A 172 -7.03 -4.07 -1.31
CA ASP A 172 -8.43 -4.15 -0.88
C ASP A 172 -8.73 -3.23 0.32
N PRO A 173 -8.51 -1.89 0.18
CA PRO A 173 -8.76 -0.94 1.26
C PRO A 173 -10.27 -0.77 1.50
N SER A 174 -10.67 -0.62 2.77
CA SER A 174 -12.06 -0.32 3.09
C SER A 174 -12.48 1.05 2.51
N PRO A 175 -13.78 1.28 2.23
CA PRO A 175 -14.25 2.55 1.67
C PRO A 175 -13.82 3.77 2.50
N THR A 176 -13.88 3.68 3.82
CA THR A 176 -13.43 4.74 4.75
C THR A 176 -11.93 5.05 4.61
N VAL A 177 -11.09 4.05 4.34
CA VAL A 177 -9.64 4.25 4.13
C VAL A 177 -9.36 4.91 2.77
N LEU A 178 -10.18 4.65 1.75
CA LEU A 178 -10.13 5.37 0.46
C LEU A 178 -10.66 6.81 0.57
N GLU A 179 -11.71 7.02 1.36
CA GLU A 179 -12.31 8.34 1.60
C GLU A 179 -11.33 9.26 2.34
N LEU A 180 -10.70 8.75 3.41
CA LEU A 180 -9.68 9.46 4.20
C LEU A 180 -8.30 9.51 3.53
N SER A 181 -8.07 8.76 2.44
CA SER A 181 -6.80 8.79 1.69
C SER A 181 -6.53 10.20 1.14
N PRO A 182 -5.34 10.81 1.37
CA PRO A 182 -4.97 12.06 0.72
C PRO A 182 -4.76 11.88 -0.79
N TYR A 183 -4.41 10.66 -1.22
CA TYR A 183 -4.18 10.32 -2.62
C TYR A 183 -5.51 10.21 -3.37
N LYS A 184 -5.80 11.22 -4.22
CA LYS A 184 -7.02 11.29 -5.04
C LYS A 184 -6.71 11.06 -6.53
N MET A 185 -7.74 10.76 -7.32
CA MET A 185 -7.64 10.61 -8.77
C MET A 185 -7.23 11.94 -9.45
N PRO A 186 -6.53 11.94 -10.60
CA PRO A 186 -6.32 10.82 -11.52
C PRO A 186 -5.26 9.79 -11.10
N ARG A 187 -4.25 10.19 -10.33
CA ARG A 187 -3.11 9.31 -9.98
C ARG A 187 -3.46 8.30 -8.88
N GLY A 188 -4.28 8.70 -7.91
CA GLY A 188 -4.78 7.85 -6.85
C GLY A 188 -3.66 7.14 -6.09
N LEU A 189 -3.89 5.88 -5.70
CA LEU A 189 -2.93 5.12 -4.91
C LEU A 189 -1.59 4.83 -5.63
N ALA A 190 -1.48 5.06 -6.94
CA ALA A 190 -0.21 4.89 -7.66
C ALA A 190 0.85 5.93 -7.28
N GLU A 191 0.45 7.05 -6.66
CA GLU A 191 1.37 8.01 -6.05
C GLU A 191 2.06 7.41 -4.81
N LEU A 192 1.27 6.89 -3.86
CA LEU A 192 1.77 6.19 -2.66
C LEU A 192 2.67 5.01 -3.01
N PHE A 193 2.19 4.10 -3.88
CA PHE A 193 2.93 2.89 -4.24
C PHE A 193 3.99 3.09 -5.33
N GLY A 194 4.03 4.28 -5.95
CA GLY A 194 5.07 4.68 -6.90
C GLY A 194 6.38 5.15 -6.24
N THR A 195 6.37 5.41 -4.92
CA THR A 195 7.53 5.95 -4.18
C THR A 195 8.89 5.26 -4.48
N PRO A 196 9.01 3.92 -4.67
CA PRO A 196 10.28 3.28 -5.04
C PRO A 196 10.93 3.81 -6.33
N ILE A 197 10.15 4.42 -7.23
CA ILE A 197 10.62 5.01 -8.49
C ILE A 197 10.45 6.54 -8.54
N ALA A 198 10.19 7.21 -7.41
CA ALA A 198 9.93 8.65 -7.38
C ALA A 198 11.19 9.52 -7.32
N PHE A 199 12.31 9.02 -6.80
CA PHE A 199 13.49 9.85 -6.48
C PHE A 199 14.73 9.53 -7.34
N ASP A 200 15.71 10.43 -7.35
CA ASP A 200 17.01 10.26 -8.05
C ASP A 200 18.07 9.49 -7.23
N ASN A 201 17.64 8.62 -6.32
CA ASN A 201 18.54 7.67 -5.67
C ASN A 201 18.90 6.51 -6.61
N GLU A 202 20.01 5.81 -6.35
CA GLU A 202 20.52 4.75 -7.24
C GLU A 202 19.45 3.70 -7.58
N GLU A 203 18.69 3.25 -6.57
CA GLU A 203 17.65 2.24 -6.74
C GLU A 203 16.46 2.74 -7.57
N GLY A 204 16.01 3.98 -7.36
CA GLY A 204 14.92 4.57 -8.14
C GLY A 204 15.30 4.79 -9.60
N VAL A 205 16.50 5.31 -9.86
CA VAL A 205 17.07 5.44 -11.22
C VAL A 205 17.22 4.08 -11.89
N TRP A 206 17.68 3.06 -11.15
CA TRP A 206 17.83 1.69 -11.65
C TRP A 206 16.49 1.05 -12.00
N LEU A 207 15.47 1.18 -11.15
CA LEU A 207 14.13 0.65 -11.39
C LEU A 207 13.41 1.36 -12.56
N ARG A 208 13.56 2.69 -12.73
CA ARG A 208 12.98 3.45 -13.86
C ARG A 208 13.49 2.99 -15.24
N ARG A 209 14.61 2.25 -15.31
CA ARG A 209 15.09 1.66 -16.58
C ARG A 209 14.05 0.71 -17.20
N VAL A 210 13.41 -0.15 -16.40
CA VAL A 210 12.39 -1.11 -16.88
C VAL A 210 10.96 -0.74 -16.51
N VAL A 211 10.73 -0.08 -15.36
CA VAL A 211 9.38 0.32 -14.95
C VAL A 211 8.96 1.58 -15.70
N LYS A 212 7.80 1.52 -16.36
CA LYS A 212 7.19 2.61 -17.16
C LYS A 212 5.85 3.06 -16.59
N ARG A 213 5.17 2.22 -15.81
CA ARG A 213 3.89 2.54 -15.19
C ARG A 213 3.71 1.83 -13.85
N VAL A 214 3.04 2.50 -12.92
CA VAL A 214 2.44 1.88 -11.73
C VAL A 214 0.93 1.93 -11.89
N LYS A 215 0.26 0.82 -11.56
CA LYS A 215 -1.19 0.68 -11.57
C LYS A 215 -1.62 0.02 -10.27
N VAL A 216 -2.65 0.56 -9.64
CA VAL A 216 -3.25 0.01 -8.42
C VAL A 216 -4.67 -0.43 -8.72
N VAL A 217 -5.02 -1.64 -8.32
CA VAL A 217 -6.33 -2.24 -8.60
C VAL A 217 -6.93 -2.89 -7.36
N SER A 218 -8.26 -2.91 -7.29
CA SER A 218 -8.99 -3.77 -6.35
C SER A 218 -8.90 -5.24 -6.76
N PRO A 219 -9.23 -6.21 -5.88
CA PRO A 219 -9.31 -7.63 -6.26
C PRO A 219 -10.29 -7.94 -7.39
N ILE A 220 -11.27 -7.06 -7.63
CA ILE A 220 -12.24 -7.15 -8.74
C ILE A 220 -11.81 -6.37 -10.00
N GLY A 221 -10.59 -5.81 -10.01
CA GLY A 221 -10.00 -5.12 -11.17
C GLY A 221 -10.33 -3.63 -11.32
N THR A 222 -11.10 -3.03 -10.40
CA THR A 222 -11.38 -1.59 -10.37
C THR A 222 -10.07 -0.81 -10.27
N ASN A 223 -9.88 0.23 -11.09
CA ASN A 223 -8.71 1.09 -11.02
C ASN A 223 -8.76 1.99 -9.78
N LEU A 224 -7.76 1.88 -8.90
CA LEU A 224 -7.60 2.71 -7.70
C LEU A 224 -6.50 3.79 -7.88
N GLY A 225 -5.90 3.87 -9.06
CA GLY A 225 -4.88 4.83 -9.43
C GLY A 225 -3.90 4.29 -10.47
N SER A 226 -3.41 5.15 -11.37
CA SER A 226 -2.26 4.86 -12.21
C SER A 226 -1.49 6.13 -12.56
N ALA A 227 -0.18 6.01 -12.63
CA ALA A 227 0.74 7.06 -13.09
C ALA A 227 1.92 6.42 -13.83
N THR A 228 2.54 7.14 -14.77
CA THR A 228 3.77 6.69 -15.42
C THR A 228 4.99 6.84 -14.51
N ALA A 229 6.11 6.22 -14.87
CA ALA A 229 7.37 6.38 -14.14
C ALA A 229 7.86 7.85 -14.16
N GLU A 230 7.59 8.57 -15.25
CA GLU A 230 7.91 9.98 -15.43
C GLU A 230 7.01 10.87 -14.57
N GLU A 231 5.69 10.61 -14.51
CA GLU A 231 4.78 11.34 -13.60
C GLU A 231 5.17 11.15 -12.13
N ILE A 232 5.57 9.93 -11.75
CA ILE A 232 5.97 9.59 -10.38
C ILE A 232 7.33 10.23 -10.03
N HIS A 233 8.25 10.28 -10.99
CA HIS A 233 9.54 10.97 -10.84
C HIS A 233 9.40 12.49 -10.73
N HIS A 234 8.50 13.08 -11.53
CA HIS A 234 8.15 14.50 -11.45
C HIS A 234 7.59 14.86 -10.06
N MET A 235 6.67 14.04 -9.53
CA MET A 235 6.14 14.24 -8.17
C MET A 235 7.19 14.10 -7.07
N GLY A 236 8.15 13.19 -7.21
CA GLY A 236 9.21 12.98 -6.21
C GLY A 236 10.35 14.00 -6.27
N THR A 237 10.56 14.68 -7.40
CA THR A 237 11.74 15.56 -7.60
C THR A 237 11.43 17.00 -8.01
N GLY A 238 10.21 17.30 -8.46
CA GLY A 238 9.81 18.61 -8.98
C GLY A 238 10.44 18.97 -10.34
N LYS A 239 10.93 17.97 -11.10
CA LYS A 239 11.62 18.11 -12.39
C LYS A 239 10.74 17.63 -13.53
#